data_AF-A0A1T4SJZ4-F1
#
_entry.id   AF-A0A1T4SJZ4-F1
#
_cell.length_a   1.000
_cell.length_b   1.000
_cell.length_c   1.000
_cell.angle_alpha   90.00
_cell.angle_beta   90.00
_cell.angle_gamma   90.00
#
_symmetry.space_group_name_H-M   'P 1'
#
loop_
_entity.id
_entity.type
_entity.pdbx_description
1 polymer ?
#
loop_
_entity_poly.entity_id
_entity_poly.type
_entity_poly.pdbx_seq_one_letter_code
_entity_poly.pdbx_strand_id
1 'polypeptide(L)'
;MADTLRQTEAAPSAYPTLSVALSAAAAALDADMIWQRLETYTAHRWSERAVEWIVEGPGGWQPPLKPATIATMEVWRGEAWETVTLSSSPFGGFCLSGCGPYRFTGTVGGGDVPAAVAEAFRRLAEYMAAKPGKAGATSESTSAGSISLTHHRSASWLAEAINNSGAGDLLRPYRRA
;
A
#
# COMPACT_ATOMS: atom_id res chain seq x y z
N MET A 1 -19.10 15.59 2.61
CA MET A 1 -17.67 15.37 2.40
C MET A 1 -17.56 14.84 1.00
N ALA A 2 -16.61 15.32 0.21
CA ALA A 2 -16.51 14.88 -1.17
C ALA A 2 -15.90 13.48 -1.25
N ASP A 3 -16.35 12.70 -2.22
CA ASP A 3 -16.00 11.30 -2.37
C ASP A 3 -15.07 11.09 -3.57
N THR A 4 -14.08 10.22 -3.40
CA THR A 4 -13.19 9.82 -4.50
C THR A 4 -13.88 8.75 -5.34
N LEU A 5 -14.28 9.09 -6.57
CA LEU A 5 -14.90 8.16 -7.51
C LEU A 5 -13.88 7.25 -8.19
N ARG A 6 -12.72 7.81 -8.54
CA ARG A 6 -11.65 7.09 -9.24
C ARG A 6 -10.29 7.54 -8.73
N GLN A 7 -9.39 6.58 -8.58
CA GLN A 7 -7.98 6.77 -8.31
C GLN A 7 -7.18 5.97 -9.34
N THR A 8 -6.29 6.64 -10.06
CA THR A 8 -5.41 6.01 -11.04
C THR A 8 -3.97 6.29 -10.65
N GLU A 9 -3.26 5.27 -10.18
CA GLU A 9 -1.85 5.35 -9.82
C GLU A 9 -0.98 4.84 -10.98
N ALA A 10 0.10 5.55 -11.29
CA ALA A 10 1.16 5.02 -12.14
C ALA A 10 1.99 3.97 -11.38
N ALA A 11 2.71 3.12 -12.12
CA ALA A 11 3.73 2.27 -11.52
C ALA A 11 4.89 3.13 -10.98
N PRO A 12 5.48 2.77 -9.82
CA PRO A 12 6.70 3.43 -9.36
C PRO A 12 7.88 3.06 -10.28
N SER A 13 8.86 3.97 -10.41
CA SER A 13 10.06 3.72 -11.19
C SER A 13 11.00 2.71 -10.54
N ALA A 14 11.02 2.68 -9.20
CA ALA A 14 11.74 1.71 -8.37
C ALA A 14 11.16 1.72 -6.95
N TYR A 15 11.32 0.61 -6.23
CA TYR A 15 11.01 0.53 -4.81
C TYR A 15 12.22 0.91 -3.93
N PRO A 16 11.99 1.36 -2.68
CA PRO A 16 13.09 1.70 -1.79
C PRO A 16 13.96 0.49 -1.51
N THR A 17 15.27 0.70 -1.54
CA THR A 17 16.24 -0.30 -1.08
C THR A 17 16.38 -0.19 0.43
N LEU A 18 16.29 -1.33 1.13
CA LEU A 18 16.37 -1.39 2.59
C LEU A 18 17.69 -2.02 3.03
N SER A 19 18.37 -1.40 3.97
CA SER A 19 19.52 -1.97 4.67
C SER A 19 19.06 -2.82 5.87
N VAL A 20 18.12 -3.74 5.65
CA VAL A 20 17.67 -4.69 6.68
C VAL A 20 18.35 -6.04 6.49
N ALA A 21 18.77 -6.66 7.58
CA ALA A 21 19.33 -8.01 7.54
C ALA A 21 18.20 -9.01 7.24
N LEU A 22 18.32 -9.71 6.11
CA LEU A 22 17.43 -10.79 5.69
C LEU A 22 18.19 -12.12 5.71
N SER A 23 17.48 -13.21 6.00
CA SER A 23 17.97 -14.55 5.72
C SER A 23 18.22 -14.72 4.22
N ALA A 24 19.10 -15.66 3.84
CA ALA A 24 19.40 -15.92 2.43
C ALA A 24 18.14 -16.31 1.63
N ALA A 25 17.18 -16.99 2.26
CA ALA A 25 15.92 -17.36 1.64
C ALA A 25 15.01 -16.13 1.42
N ALA A 26 14.93 -15.23 2.41
CA ALA A 26 14.17 -13.98 2.29
C ALA A 26 14.80 -13.01 1.29
N ALA A 27 16.12 -12.92 1.24
CA ALA A 27 16.85 -12.10 0.26
C ALA A 27 16.72 -12.61 -1.18
N ALA A 28 16.37 -13.89 -1.37
CA ALA A 28 16.12 -14.47 -2.70
C ALA A 28 14.70 -14.20 -3.23
N LEU A 29 13.80 -13.67 -2.39
CA LEU A 29 12.48 -13.25 -2.84
C LEU A 29 12.57 -11.95 -3.65
N ASP A 30 11.61 -11.76 -4.55
CA ASP A 30 11.42 -10.48 -5.22
C ASP A 30 10.98 -9.41 -4.20
N ALA A 31 11.84 -8.42 -3.96
CA ALA A 31 11.60 -7.34 -3.03
C ALA A 31 10.40 -6.46 -3.46
N ASP A 32 10.18 -6.31 -4.76
CA ASP A 32 9.09 -5.50 -5.30
C ASP A 32 7.73 -6.11 -4.95
N MET A 33 7.63 -7.44 -5.00
CA MET A 33 6.43 -8.16 -4.57
C MET A 33 6.11 -7.91 -3.09
N ILE A 34 7.11 -7.83 -2.22
CA ILE A 34 6.91 -7.54 -0.79
C ILE A 34 6.40 -6.10 -0.62
N TRP A 35 7.01 -5.15 -1.31
CA TRP A 35 6.57 -3.75 -1.28
C TRP A 35 5.14 -3.55 -1.78
N GLN A 36 4.78 -4.17 -2.91
CA GLN A 36 3.41 -4.11 -3.45
C GLN A 36 2.37 -4.61 -2.43
N ARG A 37 2.69 -5.65 -1.66
CA ARG A 37 1.81 -6.16 -0.60
C ARG A 37 1.67 -5.16 0.55
N LEU A 38 2.75 -4.53 0.99
CA LEU A 38 2.74 -3.48 2.03
C LEU A 38 1.90 -2.27 1.59
N GLU A 39 2.09 -1.81 0.35
CA GLU A 39 1.36 -0.67 -0.21
C GLU A 39 -0.12 -0.97 -0.45
N THR A 40 -0.48 -2.22 -0.76
CA THR A 40 -1.89 -2.65 -0.86
C THR A 40 -2.58 -2.63 0.51
N TYR A 41 -1.84 -2.91 1.59
CA TYR A 41 -2.38 -2.93 2.95
C TYR A 41 -2.50 -1.53 3.58
N THR A 42 -1.87 -0.52 2.99
CA THR A 42 -1.74 0.81 3.57
C THR A 42 -2.22 1.90 2.60
N ALA A 43 -2.59 3.05 3.16
CA ALA A 43 -2.85 4.26 2.38
C ALA A 43 -1.55 5.05 2.13
N HIS A 44 -0.39 4.43 2.32
CA HIS A 44 0.91 5.07 2.17
C HIS A 44 1.66 4.51 0.97
N ARG A 45 2.46 5.35 0.34
CA ARG A 45 3.39 4.98 -0.73
C ARG A 45 4.79 5.38 -0.30
N TRP A 46 5.77 4.54 -0.58
CA TRP A 46 7.17 4.84 -0.22
C TRP A 46 8.02 5.17 -1.46
N SER A 47 7.56 4.75 -2.64
CA SER A 47 8.06 5.27 -3.91
C SER A 47 7.14 6.35 -4.46
N GLU A 48 7.75 7.43 -4.93
CA GLU A 48 7.04 8.46 -5.66
C GLU A 48 6.44 7.89 -6.95
N ARG A 49 5.17 8.20 -7.20
CA ARG A 49 4.48 7.91 -8.48
C ARG A 49 3.43 8.97 -8.78
N ALA A 50 3.14 9.14 -10.06
CA ALA A 50 2.05 10.00 -10.50
C ALA A 50 0.69 9.39 -10.16
N VAL A 51 -0.28 10.24 -9.84
CA VAL A 51 -1.65 9.82 -9.53
C VAL A 51 -2.66 10.86 -9.99
N GLU A 52 -3.80 10.35 -10.45
CA GLU A 52 -4.98 11.13 -10.78
C GLU A 52 -6.15 10.69 -9.89
N TRP A 53 -6.89 11.66 -9.34
CA TRP A 53 -8.15 11.41 -8.65
C TRP A 53 -9.31 12.13 -9.34
N ILE A 54 -10.43 11.43 -9.48
CA ILE A 54 -11.73 12.01 -9.82
C ILE A 54 -12.58 12.04 -8.57
N VAL A 55 -13.10 13.22 -8.24
CA VAL A 55 -13.79 13.50 -6.97
C VAL A 55 -15.14 14.13 -7.25
N GLU A 56 -16.17 13.75 -6.51
CA GLU A 56 -17.52 14.29 -6.62
C GLU A 56 -18.06 14.73 -5.25
N GLY A 57 -18.93 15.74 -5.28
CA GLY A 57 -19.63 16.25 -4.13
C GLY A 57 -18.99 17.49 -3.51
N PRO A 58 -19.79 18.31 -2.80
CA PRO A 58 -19.31 19.51 -2.15
C PRO A 58 -18.64 19.22 -0.79
N GLY A 59 -17.85 20.18 -0.32
CA GLY A 59 -17.22 20.19 1.00
C GLY A 59 -15.77 19.74 0.99
N GLY A 60 -15.25 19.33 2.15
CA GLY A 60 -13.84 18.93 2.29
C GLY A 60 -13.53 17.63 1.54
N TRP A 61 -12.37 17.60 0.89
CA TRP A 61 -11.73 16.42 0.31
C TRP A 61 -10.27 16.35 0.72
N GLN A 62 -9.78 15.16 1.01
CA GLN A 62 -8.36 14.88 1.25
C GLN A 62 -7.91 13.75 0.34
N PRO A 63 -6.68 13.82 -0.23
CA PRO A 63 -6.12 12.71 -0.98
C PRO A 63 -6.13 11.42 -0.14
N PRO A 64 -6.69 10.32 -0.66
CA PRO A 64 -6.78 9.05 0.07
C PRO A 64 -5.44 8.30 0.18
N LEU A 65 -4.35 8.86 -0.38
CA LEU A 65 -3.00 8.34 -0.29
C LEU A 65 -2.05 9.36 0.35
N LYS A 66 -1.00 8.87 1.00
CA LYS A 66 0.04 9.69 1.64
C LYS A 66 1.47 9.20 1.35
N PRO A 67 2.46 10.11 1.46
CA PRO A 67 2.30 11.55 1.30
C PRO A 67 1.77 11.88 -0.09
N ALA A 68 1.01 12.97 -0.24
CA ALA A 68 0.45 13.41 -1.52
C ALA A 68 0.77 14.88 -1.76
N THR A 69 1.20 15.20 -2.99
CA THR A 69 1.44 16.56 -3.46
C THR A 69 0.55 16.80 -4.67
N ILE A 70 -0.40 17.73 -4.56
CA ILE A 70 -1.29 18.09 -5.67
C ILE A 70 -0.61 19.13 -6.56
N ALA A 71 -0.51 18.82 -7.85
CA ALA A 71 0.05 19.69 -8.88
C ALA A 71 -1.04 20.51 -9.59
N THR A 72 -2.14 19.86 -10.00
CA THR A 72 -3.26 20.54 -10.65
C THR A 72 -4.59 20.20 -10.03
N MET A 73 -5.51 21.15 -10.12
CA MET A 73 -6.90 21.06 -9.70
C MET A 73 -7.77 21.55 -10.84
N GLU A 74 -8.70 20.72 -11.28
CA GLU A 74 -9.59 21.01 -12.40
C GLU A 74 -11.03 20.65 -12.05
N VAL A 75 -11.99 21.31 -12.69
CA VAL A 75 -13.42 21.01 -12.59
C VAL A 75 -13.98 20.76 -13.99
N TRP A 76 -14.84 19.76 -14.12
CA TRP A 76 -15.52 19.49 -15.39
C TRP A 76 -16.66 20.49 -15.63
N ARG A 77 -16.68 21.13 -16.79
CA ARG A 77 -17.70 22.12 -17.21
C ARG A 77 -18.50 21.64 -18.42
N GLY A 78 -18.85 20.36 -18.45
CA GLY A 78 -19.69 19.77 -19.50
C GLY A 78 -18.93 19.38 -20.77
N GLU A 79 -17.96 20.18 -21.20
CA GLU A 79 -17.19 19.94 -22.43
C GLU A 79 -15.69 19.76 -22.19
N ALA A 80 -15.14 20.43 -21.17
CA ALA A 80 -13.72 20.40 -20.86
C ALA A 80 -13.44 20.42 -19.36
N TRP A 81 -12.24 20.00 -19.02
CA TRP A 81 -11.63 20.24 -17.71
C TRP A 81 -11.06 21.65 -17.67
N GLU A 82 -11.48 22.44 -16.71
CA GLU A 82 -11.00 23.80 -16.49
C GLU A 82 -10.23 23.88 -15.18
N THR A 83 -9.07 24.54 -15.19
CA THR A 83 -8.28 24.75 -13.97
C THR A 83 -9.06 25.58 -12.95
N VAL A 84 -9.04 25.14 -11.70
CA VAL A 84 -9.69 25.81 -10.58
C VAL A 84 -8.71 25.95 -9.42
N THR A 85 -8.83 27.04 -8.66
CA THR A 85 -8.13 27.19 -7.38
C THR A 85 -9.12 26.93 -6.25
N LEU A 86 -8.85 25.90 -5.45
CA LEU A 86 -9.67 25.54 -4.29
C LEU A 86 -9.00 26.04 -3.01
N SER A 87 -9.81 26.43 -2.03
CA SER A 87 -9.30 26.78 -0.70
C SER A 87 -8.91 25.53 0.08
N SER A 88 -7.97 25.68 1.01
CA SER A 88 -7.58 24.60 1.92
C SER A 88 -8.74 24.20 2.83
N SER A 89 -8.92 22.90 3.05
CA SER A 89 -9.87 22.38 4.04
C SER A 89 -9.25 22.35 5.44
N PRO A 90 -10.01 22.65 6.52
CA PRO A 90 -9.51 22.60 7.90
C PRO A 90 -9.12 21.18 8.35
N PHE A 91 -9.58 20.14 7.66
CA PHE A 91 -9.22 18.74 7.92
C PHE A 91 -8.01 18.28 7.09
N GLY A 92 -7.32 19.21 6.41
CA GLY A 92 -6.35 18.92 5.36
C GLY A 92 -7.03 18.79 3.98
N GLY A 93 -6.22 18.92 2.93
CA GLY A 93 -6.70 18.89 1.53
C GLY A 93 -7.44 20.16 1.12
N PHE A 94 -8.55 20.01 0.39
CA PHE A 94 -9.23 21.10 -0.34
C PHE A 94 -10.73 21.16 -0.05
N CYS A 95 -11.32 22.35 -0.15
CA CYS A 95 -12.75 22.57 -0.05
C CYS A 95 -13.37 22.72 -1.44
N LEU A 96 -14.25 21.80 -1.81
CA LEU A 96 -14.93 21.76 -3.10
C LEU A 96 -16.22 22.58 -3.02
N SER A 97 -16.32 23.59 -3.89
CA SER A 97 -17.40 24.59 -3.87
C SER A 97 -18.71 24.12 -4.52
N GLY A 98 -18.72 23.02 -5.25
CA GLY A 98 -19.89 22.47 -5.93
C GLY A 98 -19.85 20.96 -6.05
N CYS A 99 -20.80 20.39 -6.79
CA CYS A 99 -20.92 18.93 -6.92
C CYS A 99 -19.84 18.29 -7.81
N GLY A 100 -19.14 19.05 -8.65
CA GLY A 100 -18.09 18.50 -9.53
C GLY A 100 -18.64 17.91 -10.84
N PRO A 101 -17.93 16.95 -11.47
CA PRO A 101 -16.73 16.28 -10.95
C PRO A 101 -15.48 17.17 -11.00
N TYR A 102 -14.57 16.93 -10.04
CA TYR A 102 -13.25 17.54 -9.96
C TYR A 102 -12.18 16.52 -10.32
N ARG A 103 -11.09 16.98 -10.92
CA ARG A 103 -9.90 16.19 -11.21
C ARG A 103 -8.70 16.79 -10.50
N PHE A 104 -7.99 15.95 -9.77
CA PHE A 104 -6.74 16.29 -9.11
C PHE A 104 -5.63 15.47 -9.75
N THR A 105 -4.54 16.12 -10.15
CA THR A 105 -3.32 15.42 -10.58
C THR A 105 -2.17 15.79 -9.66
N GLY A 106 -1.27 14.84 -9.42
CA GLY A 106 -0.14 15.06 -8.53
C GLY A 106 0.75 13.84 -8.39
N THR A 107 1.54 13.84 -7.33
CA THR A 107 2.40 12.71 -6.96
C THR A 107 2.04 12.19 -5.58
N VAL A 108 2.24 10.89 -5.38
CA VAL A 108 2.15 10.23 -4.07
C VAL A 108 3.39 9.42 -3.79
N GLY A 109 3.76 9.35 -2.52
CA GLY A 109 4.89 8.57 -2.04
C GLY A 109 6.21 9.34 -2.03
N GLY A 110 7.28 8.61 -1.75
CA GLY A 110 8.60 9.16 -1.48
C GLY A 110 8.86 9.32 0.01
N GLY A 111 9.96 10.02 0.33
CA GLY A 111 10.45 10.19 1.69
C GLY A 111 11.19 8.96 2.23
N ASP A 112 11.66 9.09 3.48
CA ASP A 112 12.40 8.02 4.15
C ASP A 112 11.44 6.92 4.61
N VAL A 113 11.87 5.66 4.45
CA VAL A 113 11.13 4.51 4.99
C VAL A 113 11.32 4.47 6.51
N PRO A 114 10.24 4.58 7.31
CA PRO A 114 10.35 4.47 8.76
C PRO A 114 10.85 3.09 9.19
N ALA A 115 11.62 3.03 10.28
CA ALA A 115 12.15 1.76 10.80
C ALA A 115 11.07 0.70 11.06
N ALA A 116 9.88 1.12 11.49
CA ALA A 116 8.74 0.21 11.67
C ALA A 116 8.26 -0.42 10.35
N VAL A 117 8.30 0.32 9.24
CA VAL A 117 7.94 -0.19 7.90
C VAL A 117 9.04 -1.11 7.39
N ALA A 118 10.31 -0.75 7.58
CA ALA A 118 11.43 -1.61 7.22
C ALA A 118 11.40 -2.94 7.99
N GLU A 119 11.03 -2.92 9.27
CA GLU A 119 10.81 -4.13 10.07
C GLU A 119 9.58 -4.93 9.61
N ALA A 120 8.49 -4.26 9.20
CA ALA A 120 7.33 -4.92 8.62
C ALA A 120 7.68 -5.65 7.30
N PHE A 121 8.49 -5.00 6.46
CA PHE A 121 9.04 -5.61 5.24
C PHE A 121 9.85 -6.86 5.60
N ARG A 122 10.79 -6.75 6.55
CA ARG A 122 11.62 -7.87 7.00
C ARG A 122 10.76 -9.04 7.48
N ARG A 123 9.79 -8.79 8.37
CA ARG A 123 8.89 -9.83 8.90
C ARG A 123 8.09 -10.54 7.81
N LEU A 124 7.56 -9.78 6.85
CA LEU A 124 6.81 -10.37 5.75
C LEU A 124 7.72 -11.21 4.85
N ALA A 125 8.90 -10.70 4.50
CA ALA A 125 9.87 -11.42 3.68
C ALA A 125 10.32 -12.74 4.36
N GLU A 126 10.66 -12.71 5.65
CA GLU A 126 11.03 -13.92 6.40
C GLU A 126 9.88 -14.92 6.49
N TYR A 127 8.66 -14.44 6.73
CA TYR A 127 7.48 -15.31 6.78
C TYR A 127 7.19 -15.97 5.41
N MET A 128 7.34 -15.22 4.32
CA MET A 128 7.13 -15.74 2.96
C MET A 128 8.25 -16.68 2.51
N ALA A 129 9.47 -16.50 3.03
CA ALA A 129 10.62 -17.35 2.74
C ALA A 129 10.64 -18.65 3.57
N ALA A 130 9.92 -18.69 4.69
CA ALA A 130 9.75 -19.89 5.48
C ALA A 130 9.22 -21.01 4.58
N LYS A 131 10.00 -22.09 4.40
CA LYS A 131 9.69 -23.19 3.48
C LYS A 131 8.30 -23.73 3.80
N PRO A 132 7.30 -23.47 2.94
CA PRO A 132 5.94 -23.82 3.32
C PRO A 132 5.71 -25.32 3.13
N GLY A 133 6.58 -26.02 2.41
CA GLY A 133 6.36 -27.39 1.97
C GLY A 133 5.82 -27.42 0.55
N LYS A 134 5.15 -28.50 0.14
CA LYS A 134 4.60 -28.62 -1.22
C LYS A 134 3.54 -27.53 -1.49
N ALA A 135 3.59 -26.92 -2.68
CA ALA A 135 2.58 -25.94 -3.11
C ALA A 135 1.17 -26.59 -3.12
N GLY A 136 0.18 -25.88 -2.58
CA GLY A 136 -1.21 -26.35 -2.49
C GLY A 136 -1.49 -27.37 -1.38
N ALA A 137 -0.49 -27.83 -0.63
CA ALA A 137 -0.72 -28.69 0.53
C ALA A 137 -1.13 -27.89 1.77
N THR A 138 -2.14 -28.35 2.50
CA THR A 138 -2.59 -27.78 3.79
C THR A 138 -2.03 -28.54 5.01
N SER A 139 -1.43 -29.71 4.78
CA SER A 139 -0.78 -30.53 5.79
C SER A 139 0.43 -31.22 5.17
N GLU A 140 1.54 -31.25 5.90
CA GLU A 140 2.72 -32.03 5.54
C GLU A 140 3.24 -32.74 6.79
N SER A 141 3.45 -34.05 6.69
CA SER A 141 4.01 -34.87 7.77
C SER A 141 5.30 -35.49 7.27
N THR A 142 6.39 -35.25 8.00
CA THR A 142 7.70 -35.85 7.73
C THR A 142 8.08 -36.69 8.94
N SER A 143 8.41 -37.97 8.71
CA SER A 143 8.90 -38.87 9.76
C SER A 143 10.37 -39.16 9.54
N ALA A 144 11.17 -39.00 10.60
CA ALA A 144 12.58 -39.37 10.63
C ALA A 144 12.83 -40.26 11.86
N GLY A 145 12.89 -41.57 11.63
CA GLY A 145 13.01 -42.56 12.71
C GLY A 145 11.76 -42.58 13.59
N SER A 146 11.92 -42.28 14.88
CA SER A 146 10.83 -42.22 15.88
C SER A 146 10.21 -40.83 16.05
N ILE A 147 10.73 -39.81 15.36
CA ILE A 147 10.23 -38.43 15.45
C ILE A 147 9.38 -38.14 14.21
N SER A 148 8.11 -37.79 14.43
CA SER A 148 7.23 -37.26 13.40
C SER A 148 7.02 -35.75 13.60
N LEU A 149 7.18 -35.01 12.51
CA LEU A 149 6.90 -33.57 12.45
C LEU A 149 5.73 -33.37 11.50
N THR A 150 4.61 -32.86 12.03
CA THR A 150 3.42 -32.54 11.23
C THR A 150 3.20 -31.03 11.26
N HIS A 151 3.19 -30.42 10.09
CA HIS A 151 2.85 -29.02 9.89
C HIS A 151 1.46 -28.91 9.29
N HIS A 152 0.55 -28.26 10.00
CA HIS A 152 -0.75 -27.85 9.48
C HIS A 152 -0.72 -26.37 9.12
N ARG A 153 -1.35 -26.01 8.01
CA ARG A 153 -1.51 -24.62 7.57
C ARG A 153 -2.89 -24.39 6.97
N SER A 154 -3.42 -23.19 7.18
CA SER A 154 -4.66 -22.78 6.54
C SER A 154 -4.45 -22.66 5.03
N ALA A 155 -5.50 -22.91 4.24
CA ALA A 155 -5.45 -22.66 2.82
C ALA A 155 -5.25 -21.16 2.50
N SER A 156 -5.65 -20.27 3.42
CA SER A 156 -5.53 -18.82 3.33
C SER A 156 -4.18 -18.27 3.81
N TRP A 157 -3.20 -19.11 4.18
CA TRP A 157 -1.98 -18.65 4.87
C TRP A 157 -1.19 -17.56 4.12
N LEU A 158 -1.16 -17.62 2.77
CA LEU A 158 -0.55 -16.58 1.92
C LEU A 158 -1.41 -15.32 1.81
N ALA A 159 -2.73 -15.46 1.82
CA ALA A 159 -3.65 -14.34 1.81
C ALA A 159 -3.59 -13.56 3.15
N GLU A 160 -3.31 -14.27 4.24
CA GLU A 160 -3.19 -13.72 5.59
C GLU A 160 -1.74 -13.40 5.99
N ALA A 161 -0.77 -13.52 5.07
CA ALA A 161 0.65 -13.42 5.38
C ALA A 161 1.04 -12.11 6.11
N ILE A 162 0.41 -10.98 5.77
CA ILE A 162 0.64 -9.70 6.46
C ILE A 162 0.25 -9.76 7.94
N ASN A 163 -0.87 -10.42 8.25
CA ASN A 163 -1.33 -10.55 9.63
C ASN A 163 -0.49 -11.60 10.37
N ASN A 164 -0.24 -12.75 9.74
CA ASN A 164 0.47 -13.88 10.34
C ASN A 164 1.97 -13.60 10.59
N SER A 165 2.59 -12.73 9.79
CA SER A 165 3.96 -12.26 10.02
C SER A 165 4.09 -11.22 11.13
N GLY A 166 2.97 -10.68 11.64
CA GLY A 166 2.99 -9.52 12.55
C GLY A 166 3.46 -8.22 11.90
N ALA A 167 3.56 -8.17 10.56
CA ALA A 167 3.84 -6.95 9.81
C ALA A 167 2.65 -5.98 9.88
N GLY A 168 1.42 -6.50 9.84
CA GLY A 168 0.19 -5.71 9.90
C GLY A 168 0.09 -4.79 11.13
N ASP A 169 0.60 -5.25 12.29
CA ASP A 169 0.57 -4.46 13.52
C ASP A 169 1.47 -3.23 13.45
N LEU A 170 2.63 -3.35 12.81
CA LEU A 170 3.55 -2.23 12.57
C LEU A 170 3.00 -1.25 11.53
N LEU A 171 2.16 -1.74 10.62
CA LEU A 171 1.55 -0.95 9.56
C LEU A 171 0.25 -0.25 9.97
N ARG A 172 -0.29 -0.51 11.17
CA ARG A 172 -1.54 0.11 11.67
C ARG A 172 -1.58 1.63 11.51
N PRO A 173 -0.52 2.40 11.84
CA PRO A 173 -0.53 3.86 11.69
C PRO A 173 -0.66 4.35 10.25
N TYR A 174 -0.36 3.49 9.26
CA TYR A 174 -0.32 3.82 7.85
C TYR A 174 -1.56 3.31 7.08
N ARG A 175 -2.51 2.65 7.75
CA ARG A 175 -3.69 2.04 7.10
C ARG A 175 -4.67 3.06 6.52
N ARG A 176 -4.65 4.31 6.99
CA ARG A 176 -5.55 5.38 6.56
C ARG A 176 -4.75 6.63 6.26
N ALA A 177 -5.19 7.38 5.26
CA ALA A 177 -4.77 8.75 5.07
C ALA A 177 -5.39 9.63 6.17
#